data_AF-A0A1Q3DDA1-F1
#
_entry.id   AF-A0A1Q3DDA1-F1
#
_cell.length_a   1.000
_cell.length_b   1.000
_cell.length_c   1.000
_cell.angle_alpha   90.00
_cell.angle_beta   90.00
_cell.angle_gamma   90.00
#
_symmetry.space_group_name_H-M   'P 1'
#
loop_
_entity.id
_entity.type
_entity.pdbx_description
1 polymer ?
#
loop_
_entity_poly.entity_id
_entity_poly.type
_entity_poly.pdbx_seq_one_letter_code
_entity_poly.pdbx_strand_id
1 'polypeptide(L)'
;PFFDGNNYSFWKTRMNIFLQSLDYQLWHISISDMFTRFTTIINSLKNLGKSYSNQELVRKILRCLPKCWAPKVTAIEEAKDLSTLPLEQLLGSLMTHETSIKSHE
;
A
#
# COMPACT_ATOMS: atom_id res chain seq x y z
N PRO A 1 5.37 33.10 4.40
CA PRO A 1 6.79 32.93 3.96
C PRO A 1 6.84 32.37 2.53
N PHE A 2 7.88 32.67 1.75
CA PHE A 2 8.15 32.02 0.46
C PHE A 2 8.84 30.67 0.70
N PHE A 3 8.69 29.70 -0.21
CA PHE A 3 9.40 28.42 -0.10
C PHE A 3 10.88 28.64 -0.40
N ASP A 4 11.64 28.95 0.64
CA ASP A 4 13.07 29.30 0.61
C ASP A 4 13.96 28.18 1.18
N GLY A 5 13.37 27.02 1.49
CA GLY A 5 14.07 25.87 2.08
C GLY A 5 14.32 25.99 3.59
N ASN A 6 14.05 27.14 4.22
CA ASN A 6 14.11 27.28 5.67
C ASN A 6 12.82 26.78 6.32
N ASN A 7 12.89 26.35 7.59
CA ASN A 7 11.72 25.89 8.36
C ASN A 7 10.96 24.72 7.68
N TYR A 8 11.70 23.65 7.37
CA TYR A 8 11.17 22.44 6.73
C TYR A 8 9.94 21.87 7.44
N SER A 9 9.91 21.89 8.78
CA SER A 9 8.76 21.38 9.55
C SER A 9 7.47 22.12 9.21
N PHE A 10 7.52 23.46 9.15
CA PHE A 10 6.38 24.28 8.78
C PHE A 10 5.91 23.99 7.35
N TRP A 11 6.83 23.94 6.40
CA TRP A 11 6.52 23.69 4.99
C TRP A 11 6.01 22.27 4.74
N LYS A 12 6.53 21.28 5.47
CA LYS A 12 6.03 19.91 5.44
C LYS A 12 4.58 19.86 5.91
N THR A 13 4.26 20.49 7.04
CA THR A 13 2.88 20.55 7.54
C THR A 13 1.95 21.26 6.56
N ARG A 14 2.36 22.42 6.01
CA ARG A 14 1.55 23.16 5.04
C ARG A 14 1.34 22.41 3.73
N MET A 15 2.39 21.78 3.20
CA MET A 15 2.30 20.97 1.98
C MET A 15 1.43 19.74 2.21
N ASN A 16 1.53 19.10 3.38
CA ASN A 16 0.68 17.98 3.75
C ASN A 16 -0.81 18.40 3.77
N ILE A 17 -1.15 19.48 4.48
CA ILE A 17 -2.52 20.02 4.53
C ILE A 17 -3.03 20.40 3.13
N PHE A 18 -2.19 21.05 2.32
CA PHE A 18 -2.55 21.45 0.95
C PHE A 18 -2.86 20.22 0.08
N LEU A 19 -1.99 19.20 0.10
CA LEU A 19 -2.21 17.96 -0.64
C LEU A 19 -3.44 17.20 -0.14
N GLN A 20 -3.70 17.17 1.16
CA GLN A 20 -4.92 16.59 1.74
C GLN A 20 -6.19 17.36 1.31
N SER A 21 -6.10 18.69 1.18
CA SER A 21 -7.24 19.53 0.78
C SER A 21 -7.55 19.47 -0.71
N LEU A 22 -6.55 19.19 -1.56
CA LEU A 22 -6.72 19.09 -3.00
C LEU A 22 -7.42 17.79 -3.40
N ASP A 23 -7.11 16.69 -2.71
CA ASP A 23 -7.77 15.42 -2.91
C ASP A 23 -7.52 14.50 -1.70
N TYR A 24 -8.53 14.38 -0.83
CA TYR A 24 -8.51 13.46 0.30
C TYR A 24 -8.31 12.00 -0.17
N GLN A 25 -8.80 11.63 -1.37
CA GLN A 25 -8.58 10.31 -1.96
C GLN A 25 -7.13 10.09 -2.41
N LEU A 26 -6.40 11.15 -2.75
CA LEU A 26 -4.98 11.08 -3.17
C LEU A 26 -4.05 10.79 -1.98
N TRP A 27 -4.46 11.17 -0.76
CA TRP A 27 -3.81 10.74 0.48
C TRP A 27 -4.26 9.35 0.93
N HIS A 28 -5.51 8.99 0.66
CA HIS A 28 -6.08 7.69 0.98
C HIS A 28 -6.01 6.73 -0.22
N ILE A 29 -4.79 6.36 -0.63
CA ILE A 29 -4.61 5.30 -1.62
C ILE A 29 -5.28 4.03 -1.07
N SER A 30 -6.36 3.59 -1.72
CA SER A 30 -7.07 2.38 -1.30
C SER A 30 -6.19 1.16 -1.52
N ILE A 31 -6.48 0.06 -0.81
CA ILE A 31 -5.79 -1.22 -1.07
C ILE A 31 -5.94 -1.64 -2.53
N SER A 32 -7.10 -1.38 -3.15
CA SER A 32 -7.36 -1.65 -4.56
C SER A 32 -6.46 -0.85 -5.51
N ASP A 33 -6.28 0.45 -5.25
CA ASP A 33 -5.42 1.31 -6.06
C ASP A 33 -3.95 0.91 -5.96
N MET A 34 -3.50 0.60 -4.73
CA MET A 34 -2.15 0.09 -4.49
C MET A 34 -1.91 -1.21 -5.26
N PHE A 35 -2.85 -2.16 -5.21
CA PHE A 35 -2.76 -3.44 -5.90
C PHE A 35 -2.77 -3.30 -7.43
N THR A 36 -3.60 -2.38 -7.95
CA THR A 36 -3.65 -2.08 -9.39
C THR A 36 -2.30 -1.57 -9.88
N ARG A 37 -1.73 -0.57 -9.19
CA ARG A 37 -0.40 -0.02 -9.52
C ARG A 37 0.71 -1.07 -9.40
N PHE A 38 0.66 -1.90 -8.36
CA PHE A 38 1.58 -3.02 -8.19
C PHE A 38 1.54 -3.97 -9.39
N THR A 39 0.34 -4.38 -9.80
CA THR A 39 0.12 -5.30 -10.93
C THR A 39 0.65 -4.70 -12.24
N THR A 40 0.40 -3.41 -12.50
CA THR A 40 0.95 -2.71 -13.67
C THR A 40 2.48 -2.78 -13.68
N ILE A 41 3.14 -2.47 -12.55
CA ILE A 41 4.61 -2.52 -12.44
C ILE A 41 5.15 -3.94 -12.67
N ILE A 42 4.53 -4.95 -12.06
CA ILE A 42 4.95 -6.35 -12.22
C ILE A 42 4.78 -6.82 -13.68
N ASN A 43 3.70 -6.44 -14.34
CA ASN A 43 3.48 -6.76 -15.75
C ASN A 43 4.53 -6.07 -16.64
N SER A 44 4.84 -4.79 -16.39
CA SER A 44 5.92 -4.10 -17.10
C SER A 44 7.28 -4.77 -16.89
N LEU A 45 7.60 -5.18 -15.65
CA LEU A 45 8.85 -5.89 -15.34
C LEU A 45 8.91 -7.26 -16.02
N LYS A 46 7.79 -7.99 -16.07
CA LYS A 46 7.68 -9.27 -16.78
C LYS A 46 7.96 -9.10 -18.27
N ASN A 47 7.44 -8.04 -18.90
CA ASN A 47 7.71 -7.71 -20.30
C ASN A 47 9.18 -7.36 -20.55
N LEU A 48 9.89 -6.85 -19.54
CA LEU A 48 11.33 -6.59 -19.57
C LEU A 48 12.18 -7.83 -19.22
N GLY A 49 11.57 -9.01 -19.11
CA GLY A 49 12.26 -10.27 -18.81
C GLY A 49 12.47 -10.55 -17.32
N LYS A 50 11.96 -9.72 -16.42
CA LYS A 50 12.06 -9.94 -14.98
C LYS A 50 10.75 -10.49 -14.41
N SER A 51 10.75 -11.78 -14.09
CA SER A 51 9.65 -12.45 -13.39
C SER A 51 9.90 -12.51 -11.88
N TYR A 52 8.83 -12.69 -11.11
CA TYR A 52 8.86 -12.92 -9.67
C TYR A 52 8.01 -14.14 -9.34
N SER A 53 8.46 -14.92 -8.36
CA SER A 53 7.66 -15.99 -7.77
C SER A 53 6.45 -15.43 -7.02
N ASN A 54 5.39 -16.22 -6.85
CA ASN A 54 4.21 -15.81 -6.09
C ASN A 54 4.57 -15.35 -4.67
N GLN A 55 5.48 -16.07 -4.02
CA GLN A 55 5.97 -15.75 -2.68
C GLN A 55 6.62 -14.36 -2.61
N GLU A 56 7.41 -13.98 -3.62
CA GLU A 56 8.03 -12.65 -3.71
C GLU A 56 6.99 -11.57 -3.95
N LEU A 57 5.97 -11.83 -4.78
CA LEU A 57 4.88 -10.90 -5.02
C LEU A 57 4.09 -10.62 -3.74
N VAL A 58 3.69 -11.67 -3.02
CA VAL A 58 2.97 -11.57 -1.75
C VAL A 58 3.77 -10.77 -0.73
N ARG A 59 5.06 -11.08 -0.52
CA ARG A 59 5.90 -10.34 0.44
C ARG A 59 6.09 -8.87 0.07
N LYS A 60 6.21 -8.56 -1.23
CA LYS A 60 6.33 -7.17 -1.69
C LYS A 60 5.05 -6.38 -1.40
N ILE A 61 3.87 -6.98 -1.63
CA ILE A 61 2.58 -6.35 -1.30
C ILE A 61 2.49 -6.09 0.22
N LEU A 62 2.77 -7.10 1.04
CA LEU A 62 2.70 -6.97 2.51
C LEU A 62 3.65 -5.89 3.03
N ARG A 63 4.85 -5.76 2.43
CA ARG A 63 5.84 -4.73 2.80
C ARG A 63 5.43 -3.32 2.40
N CYS A 64 4.53 -3.16 1.44
CA CYS A 64 4.00 -1.85 1.03
C CYS A 64 2.86 -1.36 1.93
N LEU A 65 2.37 -2.18 2.87
CA LEU A 65 1.29 -1.78 3.77
C LEU A 65 1.75 -0.81 4.87
N PRO A 66 0.88 0.09 5.34
CA PRO A 66 1.17 0.97 6.48
C PRO A 66 1.50 0.18 7.75
N LYS A 67 2.27 0.78 8.67
CA LYS A 67 2.72 0.11 9.91
C LYS A 67 1.57 -0.40 10.80
N CYS A 68 0.40 0.24 10.78
CA CYS A 68 -0.78 -0.22 11.53
C CYS A 68 -1.30 -1.60 11.07
N TRP A 69 -0.89 -2.08 9.88
CA TRP A 69 -1.23 -3.40 9.37
C TRP A 69 -0.32 -4.52 9.90
N ALA A 70 0.71 -4.22 10.70
CA ALA A 70 1.68 -5.20 11.20
C ALA A 70 1.04 -6.45 11.86
N PRO A 71 -0.01 -6.34 12.69
CA PRO A 71 -0.69 -7.53 13.24
C PRO A 71 -1.32 -8.40 12.14
N LYS A 72 -1.93 -7.77 11.13
CA LYS A 72 -2.55 -8.48 10.00
C LYS A 72 -1.52 -9.17 9.12
N VAL A 73 -0.39 -8.50 8.86
CA VAL A 73 0.75 -9.07 8.11
C VAL A 73 1.27 -10.32 8.82
N THR A 74 1.55 -10.22 10.11
CA THR A 74 2.04 -11.35 10.92
C THR A 74 1.08 -12.54 10.88
N ALA A 75 -0.22 -12.28 11.07
CA ALA A 75 -1.23 -13.33 10.99
C ALA A 75 -1.31 -14.02 9.62
N ILE A 76 -1.08 -13.29 8.52
CA ILE A 76 -1.05 -13.88 7.17
C ILE A 76 0.21 -14.74 6.99
N GLU A 77 1.36 -14.26 7.44
CA GLU A 77 2.64 -14.97 7.33
C GLU A 77 2.67 -16.24 8.17
N GLU A 78 1.98 -16.26 9.31
CA GLU A 78 1.86 -17.45 10.17
C GLU A 78 0.81 -18.46 9.68
N ALA A 79 -0.35 -17.96 9.20
CA ALA A 79 -1.49 -18.83 8.90
C ALA A 79 -1.48 -19.41 7.47
N LYS A 80 -0.73 -18.81 6.54
CA LYS A 80 -0.80 -19.16 5.11
C LYS A 80 0.58 -19.39 4.52
N ASP A 81 0.66 -20.37 3.62
CA ASP A 81 1.82 -20.52 2.75
C ASP A 81 1.80 -19.46 1.64
N LEU A 82 2.73 -18.51 1.73
CA LEU A 82 2.85 -17.39 0.79
C LEU A 82 3.19 -17.85 -0.64
N SER A 83 3.73 -19.06 -0.82
CA SER A 83 4.07 -19.57 -2.15
C SER A 83 2.83 -20.01 -2.93
N THR A 84 1.79 -20.45 -2.23
CA THR A 84 0.54 -20.97 -2.80
C THR A 84 -0.64 -19.99 -2.70
N LEU A 85 -0.54 -18.96 -1.85
CA LEU A 85 -1.58 -17.96 -1.64
C LEU A 85 -1.91 -17.17 -2.93
N PRO A 86 -3.14 -17.28 -3.48
CA PRO A 86 -3.54 -16.48 -4.63
C PRO A 86 -3.60 -14.98 -4.29
N LEU A 87 -3.09 -14.14 -5.19
CA LEU A 87 -3.07 -12.68 -4.99
C LEU A 87 -4.46 -12.07 -4.85
N GLU A 88 -5.47 -12.62 -5.55
CA GLU A 88 -6.86 -12.18 -5.42
C GLU A 88 -7.43 -12.46 -4.03
N GLN A 89 -7.09 -13.61 -3.45
CA GLN A 89 -7.50 -13.95 -2.08
C GLN A 89 -6.81 -13.04 -1.05
N LEU A 90 -5.53 -12.72 -1.27
CA LEU A 90 -4.81 -11.73 -0.46
C LEU A 90 -5.49 -10.36 -0.55
N LEU A 91 -5.76 -9.89 -1.77
CA LEU A 91 -6.42 -8.61 -2.03
C LEU A 91 -7.79 -8.52 -1.33
N GLY A 92 -8.63 -9.56 -1.49
CA GLY A 92 -9.93 -9.63 -0.82
C GLY A 92 -9.79 -9.52 0.70
N SER A 93 -8.85 -10.27 1.30
CA SER A 93 -8.62 -10.20 2.74
C SER A 93 -8.15 -8.83 3.22
N LEU A 94 -7.32 -8.14 2.43
CA LEU A 94 -6.84 -6.81 2.75
C LEU A 94 -7.97 -5.77 2.61
N MET A 95 -8.76 -5.79 1.54
CA MET A 95 -9.90 -4.87 1.37
C MET A 95 -10.95 -5.03 2.47
N THR A 96 -11.29 -6.26 2.88
CA THR A 96 -12.21 -6.47 4.02
C THR A 96 -11.67 -5.86 5.32
N HIS A 97 -10.37 -5.98 5.56
CA HIS A 97 -9.75 -5.38 6.74
C HIS A 97 -9.72 -3.85 6.64
N GLU A 98 -9.45 -3.29 5.46
CA GLU A 98 -9.50 -1.84 5.22
C GLU A 98 -10.89 -1.27 5.57
N THR A 99 -11.97 -1.91 5.12
CA THR A 99 -13.34 -1.49 5.43
C THR A 99 -13.64 -1.58 6.92
N SER A 100 -13.18 -2.64 7.59
CA SER A 100 -13.34 -2.80 9.04
C SER A 100 -12.60 -1.72 9.83
N ILE A 101 -11.38 -1.37 9.43
CA ILE A 101 -10.62 -0.28 10.05
C ILE A 101 -11.39 1.04 9.90
N LYS A 102 -11.85 1.36 8.68
CA LYS A 102 -12.60 2.59 8.40
C LYS A 102 -13.96 2.67 9.09
N SER A 103 -14.58 1.54 9.45
CA SER A 103 -15.84 1.52 10.20
C SER A 103 -15.67 1.71 11.71
N HIS A 104 -14.44 1.61 12.22
CA HIS A 104 -14.10 1.76 13.63
C HIS A 104 -13.34 3.07 13.93
N GLU A 105 -13.15 3.93 12.92
CA GLU A 105 -12.77 5.34 13.06
C GLU A 105 -14.02 6.24 13.10
#